data_AF-A0A5E8VL82-F1
#
_entry.id   AF-A0A5E8VL82-F1
#
_cell.length_a   1.000
_cell.length_b   1.000
_cell.length_c   1.000
_cell.angle_alpha   90.00
_cell.angle_beta   90.00
_cell.angle_gamma   90.00
#
_symmetry.space_group_name_H-M   'P 1'
#
loop_
_entity.id
_entity.type
_entity.pdbx_description
1 polymer ?
#
loop_
_entity_poly.entity_id
_entity_poly.type
_entity_poly.pdbx_seq_one_letter_code
_entity_poly.pdbx_strand_id
1 'polypeptide(L)'
;MRFVVAACAAFLILMCDLDPSASRKTSTFNTAILQNNHASPLVPMVELFLASVQAIELANARAAHEETIEPLRASEPVTEGSVSPTDKFCHALREAAEASGIPVPFFARLLWQESRFKSNEVSHAGAQGVAQFMPETAAEVGLDDPFDPMKALPASAKFLRKLRDDFGNLGLAAAAYNAGPGRIQRWLAKQSELPRETRDYVRIITGTKAEDWTERSEAIAIRIDLPREAPCEGVGSLSKARDVAWVPVNLTSSAIAFIRKAEQLAARLTENRARKRFATLLRKNASAHGKARSMIAARAAGKSAKTRAVRFASRERPSG
;
A
#
# COMPACT_ATOMS: atom_id res chain seq x y z
N MET A 1 15.87 46.76 -0.69
CA MET A 1 15.50 46.63 0.73
C MET A 1 15.35 47.95 1.51
N ARG A 2 16.02 49.07 1.15
CA ARG A 2 15.91 50.34 1.89
C ARG A 2 14.58 51.11 1.74
N PHE A 3 13.76 50.80 0.73
CA PHE A 3 12.47 51.47 0.50
C PHE A 3 11.27 50.81 1.19
N VAL A 4 11.37 49.54 1.60
CA VAL A 4 10.26 48.81 2.26
C VAL A 4 10.14 49.21 3.74
N VAL A 5 11.27 49.46 4.41
CA VAL A 5 11.30 49.89 5.82
C VAL A 5 10.72 51.31 6.00
N ALA A 6 10.92 52.19 5.01
CA ALA A 6 10.39 53.56 5.04
C ALA A 6 8.85 53.60 4.87
N ALA A 7 8.27 52.70 4.06
CA ALA A 7 6.84 52.62 3.85
C ALA A 7 6.08 52.05 5.06
N CYS A 8 6.66 51.07 5.77
CA CYS A 8 6.06 50.53 6.99
C CYS A 8 6.08 51.53 8.16
N ALA A 9 7.10 52.39 8.26
CA ALA A 9 7.19 53.41 9.30
C ALA A 9 6.13 54.52 9.12
N ALA A 10 5.82 54.93 7.89
CA ALA A 10 4.81 55.95 7.62
C ALA A 10 3.37 55.47 7.92
N PHE A 11 3.09 54.18 7.77
CA PHE A 11 1.78 53.59 8.06
C PHE A 11 1.52 53.42 9.56
N LEU A 12 2.56 53.14 10.37
CA LEU A 12 2.45 53.08 11.82
C LEU A 12 2.28 54.45 12.48
N ILE A 13 2.81 55.52 11.87
CA ILE A 13 2.63 56.90 12.36
C ILE A 13 1.18 57.37 12.10
N LEU A 14 0.55 56.97 11.00
CA LEU A 14 -0.83 57.35 10.65
C LEU A 14 -1.91 56.63 11.50
N MET A 15 -1.56 55.54 12.19
CA MET A 15 -2.48 54.77 13.06
C MET A 15 -2.43 55.19 14.54
N CYS A 16 -1.55 56.12 14.92
CA CYS A 16 -1.36 56.54 16.31
C CYS A 16 -2.00 57.89 16.70
N ASP A 17 -2.67 58.60 15.79
CA ASP A 17 -3.22 59.96 16.03
C ASP A 17 -4.76 60.02 16.19
N LEU A 18 -5.39 59.01 16.79
CA LEU A 18 -6.77 59.12 17.27
C LEU A 18 -6.81 58.94 18.79
N ASP A 19 -6.74 60.08 19.47
CA ASP A 19 -6.72 60.23 20.92
C ASP A 19 -7.96 59.59 21.61
N PRO A 20 -7.83 59.19 22.88
CA PRO A 20 -8.76 58.35 23.62
C PRO A 20 -9.69 59.19 24.50
N SER A 21 -10.99 58.90 24.51
CA SER A 21 -11.84 59.27 25.65
C SER A 21 -13.18 58.54 25.67
N ALA A 22 -13.60 58.26 26.92
CA ALA A 22 -14.94 57.89 27.37
C ALA A 22 -15.36 56.40 27.37
N SER A 23 -15.04 55.78 28.51
CA SER A 23 -16.05 55.27 29.47
C SER A 23 -16.55 53.82 29.34
N ARG A 24 -16.24 53.06 30.40
CA ARG A 24 -16.88 51.81 30.85
C ARG A 24 -18.40 51.97 30.97
N LYS A 25 -19.17 51.08 30.32
CA LYS A 25 -20.40 50.50 30.90
C LYS A 25 -20.61 49.06 30.43
N THR A 26 -20.78 48.20 31.43
CA THR A 26 -21.23 46.80 31.39
C THR A 26 -22.69 46.68 30.94
N SER A 27 -23.05 45.64 30.16
CA SER A 27 -24.32 44.86 30.30
C SER A 27 -24.57 43.95 29.09
N THR A 28 -24.62 42.65 29.37
CA THR A 28 -25.62 41.63 28.96
C THR A 28 -26.44 41.75 27.65
N PHE A 29 -26.36 40.67 26.85
CA PHE A 29 -27.40 39.99 26.02
C PHE A 29 -28.46 40.83 25.27
N ASN A 30 -28.48 40.75 23.93
CA ASN A 30 -29.46 39.94 23.16
C ASN A 30 -29.33 40.10 21.64
N THR A 31 -29.74 39.03 20.96
CA THR A 31 -29.84 38.79 19.52
C THR A 31 -30.77 39.78 18.80
N ALA A 32 -30.33 40.36 17.69
CA ALA A 32 -31.22 40.89 16.64
C ALA A 32 -30.52 40.87 15.28
N ILE A 33 -31.16 40.22 14.31
CA ILE A 33 -30.84 40.27 12.89
C ILE A 33 -31.13 41.70 12.40
N LEU A 34 -30.13 42.34 11.79
CA LEU A 34 -30.31 43.44 10.85
C LEU A 34 -29.37 43.21 9.66
N GLN A 35 -29.97 42.94 8.51
CA GLN A 35 -29.35 43.20 7.21
C GLN A 35 -28.97 44.69 7.17
N ASN A 36 -27.70 44.99 6.93
CA ASN A 36 -27.28 46.31 6.46
C ASN A 36 -26.07 46.16 5.53
N ASN A 37 -26.32 46.39 4.25
CA ASN A 37 -25.32 46.58 3.21
C ASN A 37 -24.66 47.94 3.41
N HIS A 38 -23.50 47.98 4.07
CA HIS A 38 -22.53 49.06 3.95
C HIS A 38 -21.13 48.47 4.09
N ALA A 39 -20.50 48.16 2.95
CA ALA A 39 -19.08 47.86 2.93
C ALA A 39 -18.30 49.15 3.25
N SER A 40 -17.50 49.13 4.31
CA SER A 40 -16.63 50.24 4.70
C SER A 40 -15.71 50.64 3.53
N PRO A 41 -15.48 51.95 3.29
CA PRO A 41 -14.64 52.44 2.17
C PRO A 41 -13.15 52.08 2.30
N LEU A 42 -12.75 51.45 3.41
CA LEU A 42 -11.39 50.96 3.67
C LEU A 42 -11.12 49.56 3.06
N VAL A 43 -12.15 48.74 2.83
CA VAL A 43 -11.99 47.40 2.25
C VAL A 43 -11.42 47.44 0.81
N PRO A 44 -11.90 48.31 -0.11
CA PRO A 44 -11.34 48.35 -1.46
C PRO A 44 -9.90 48.90 -1.49
N MET A 45 -9.50 49.74 -0.53
CA MET A 45 -8.14 50.28 -0.48
C MET A 45 -7.12 49.23 -0.03
N VAL A 46 -7.48 48.39 0.95
CA VAL A 46 -6.62 47.29 1.42
C VAL A 46 -6.51 46.19 0.36
N GLU A 47 -7.61 45.84 -0.30
CA GLU A 47 -7.61 44.89 -1.44
C GLU A 47 -6.73 45.40 -2.60
N LEU A 48 -6.84 46.69 -2.96
CA LEU A 48 -6.03 47.28 -4.02
C LEU A 48 -4.53 47.32 -3.64
N PHE A 49 -4.24 47.55 -2.36
CA PHE A 49 -2.88 47.52 -1.84
C PHE A 49 -2.29 46.11 -1.87
N LEU A 50 -3.02 45.10 -1.39
CA LEU A 50 -2.60 43.69 -1.44
C LEU A 50 -2.39 43.21 -2.88
N ALA A 51 -3.28 43.60 -3.81
CA ALA A 51 -3.12 43.31 -5.22
C ALA A 51 -1.86 43.99 -5.81
N SER A 52 -1.55 45.22 -5.39
CA SER A 52 -0.33 45.92 -5.84
C SER A 52 0.95 45.27 -5.32
N VAL A 53 0.95 44.75 -4.09
CA VAL A 53 2.11 44.05 -3.50
C VAL A 53 2.34 42.72 -4.21
N GLN A 54 1.29 41.95 -4.47
CA GLN A 54 1.39 40.69 -5.24
C GLN A 54 1.86 40.93 -6.67
N ALA A 55 1.43 42.01 -7.32
CA ALA A 55 1.89 42.37 -8.66
C ALA A 55 3.39 42.70 -8.69
N ILE A 56 3.91 43.36 -7.66
CA ILE A 56 5.34 43.67 -7.51
C ILE A 56 6.15 42.39 -7.24
N GLU A 57 5.66 41.46 -6.42
CA GLU A 57 6.31 40.16 -6.22
C GLU A 57 6.36 39.33 -7.51
N LEU A 58 5.27 39.31 -8.30
CA LEU A 58 5.24 38.61 -9.58
C LEU A 58 6.16 39.28 -10.62
N ALA A 59 6.25 40.61 -10.62
CA ALA A 59 7.17 41.35 -11.48
C ALA A 59 8.64 41.09 -11.09
N ASN A 60 8.96 41.01 -9.80
CA ASN A 60 10.29 40.67 -9.31
C ASN A 60 10.64 39.20 -9.59
N ALA A 61 9.67 38.27 -9.50
CA ALA A 61 9.87 36.87 -9.87
C ALA A 61 10.10 36.68 -11.37
N ARG A 62 9.47 37.50 -12.23
CA ARG A 62 9.74 37.54 -13.67
C ARG A 62 11.10 38.15 -13.98
N ALA A 63 11.49 39.23 -13.28
CA ALA A 63 12.81 39.84 -13.44
C ALA A 63 13.95 38.90 -13.00
N ALA A 64 13.73 38.07 -11.99
CA ALA A 64 14.69 37.03 -11.58
C ALA A 64 14.84 35.88 -12.60
N HIS A 65 13.92 35.76 -13.57
CA HIS A 65 14.01 34.82 -14.68
C HIS A 65 14.69 35.41 -15.92
N GLU A 66 14.93 36.73 -15.92
CA GLU A 66 15.52 37.49 -17.03
C GLU A 66 16.88 38.09 -16.60
N GLU A 67 17.66 37.36 -15.81
CA GLU A 67 19.07 37.69 -15.56
C GLU A 67 19.99 36.78 -16.40
N THR A 68 20.56 37.39 -17.43
CA THR A 68 21.88 37.11 -18.02
C THR A 68 21.99 35.89 -18.94
N ILE A 69 21.62 36.07 -20.20
CA ILE A 69 22.31 35.37 -21.30
C ILE A 69 23.71 35.99 -21.40
N GLU A 70 24.67 35.35 -20.75
CA GLU A 70 26.09 35.58 -20.96
C GLU A 70 26.40 35.32 -22.46
N PRO A 71 27.20 36.14 -23.15
CA PRO A 71 27.50 35.89 -24.56
C PRO A 71 28.14 34.51 -24.69
N LEU A 72 27.56 33.65 -25.53
CA LEU A 72 28.10 32.34 -25.86
C LEU A 72 29.60 32.53 -26.18
N ARG A 73 30.47 32.10 -25.26
CA ARG A 73 31.79 31.61 -25.67
C ARG A 73 31.50 30.55 -26.70
N ALA A 74 32.10 30.70 -27.88
CA ALA A 74 32.03 29.72 -28.95
C ALA A 74 32.32 28.34 -28.33
N SER A 75 31.26 27.57 -28.12
CA SER A 75 31.37 26.16 -27.82
C SER A 75 32.06 25.58 -29.04
N GLU A 76 33.24 25.01 -28.82
CA GLU A 76 33.80 24.03 -29.74
C GLU A 76 32.67 23.09 -30.18
N PRO A 77 32.62 22.69 -31.47
CA PRO A 77 31.53 21.88 -31.97
C PRO A 77 31.38 20.68 -31.03
N VAL A 78 30.27 20.65 -30.29
CA VAL A 78 29.84 19.45 -29.58
C VAL A 78 29.54 18.49 -30.72
N THR A 79 30.55 17.68 -31.03
CA THR A 79 30.38 16.46 -31.79
C THR A 79 29.17 15.78 -31.17
N GLU A 80 28.12 15.59 -31.96
CA GLU A 80 27.00 14.71 -31.61
C GLU A 80 27.60 13.34 -31.30
N GLY A 81 28.00 13.16 -30.05
CA GLY A 81 28.56 11.93 -29.55
C GLY A 81 27.47 10.88 -29.65
N SER A 82 27.77 9.78 -30.32
CA SER A 82 26.87 8.64 -30.41
C SER A 82 26.36 8.29 -29.00
N VAL A 83 25.04 8.38 -28.79
CA VAL A 83 24.40 8.02 -27.51
C VAL A 83 24.89 6.63 -27.11
N SER A 84 25.50 6.52 -25.92
CA SER A 84 26.10 5.26 -25.50
C SER A 84 25.05 4.15 -25.41
N PRO A 85 25.41 2.87 -25.61
CA PRO A 85 24.45 1.76 -25.44
C PRO A 85 23.74 1.79 -24.09
N THR A 86 24.46 2.19 -23.03
CA THR A 86 23.90 2.37 -21.69
C THR A 86 22.86 3.48 -21.65
N ASP A 87 23.14 4.65 -22.24
CA ASP A 87 22.19 5.76 -22.27
C ASP A 87 20.92 5.41 -23.04
N LYS A 88 21.05 4.69 -24.17
CA LYS A 88 19.91 4.18 -24.94
C LYS A 88 19.05 3.22 -24.09
N PHE A 89 19.68 2.27 -23.41
CA PHE A 89 19.00 1.34 -22.52
C PHE A 89 18.24 2.08 -21.39
N CYS A 90 18.91 3.03 -20.74
CA CYS A 90 18.36 3.80 -19.65
C CYS A 90 17.22 4.73 -20.09
N HIS A 91 17.29 5.31 -21.29
CA HIS A 91 16.19 6.03 -21.91
C HIS A 91 14.99 5.11 -22.18
N ALA A 92 15.23 3.95 -22.79
CA ALA A 92 14.17 2.98 -23.10
C ALA A 92 13.48 2.45 -21.84
N LEU A 93 14.24 2.23 -20.76
CA LEU A 93 13.71 1.82 -19.45
C LEU A 93 12.74 2.88 -18.91
N ARG A 94 13.15 4.16 -18.92
CA ARG A 94 12.32 5.27 -18.47
C ARG A 94 11.03 5.36 -19.26
N GLU A 95 11.16 5.39 -20.59
CA GLU A 95 10.04 5.52 -21.51
C GLU A 95 9.04 4.37 -21.35
N ALA A 96 9.54 3.13 -21.25
CA ALA A 96 8.70 1.95 -21.02
C ALA A 96 7.91 2.04 -19.71
N ALA A 97 8.56 2.46 -18.63
CA ALA A 97 7.93 2.63 -17.32
C ALA A 97 6.87 3.74 -17.36
N GLU A 98 7.22 4.93 -17.85
CA GLU A 98 6.33 6.09 -17.95
C GLU A 98 5.11 5.80 -18.84
N ALA A 99 5.33 5.22 -20.03
CA ALA A 99 4.25 4.84 -20.95
C ALA A 99 3.29 3.79 -20.34
N SER A 100 3.79 2.97 -19.42
CA SER A 100 2.99 1.97 -18.71
C SER A 100 2.39 2.51 -17.40
N GLY A 101 2.72 3.75 -17.01
CA GLY A 101 2.33 4.36 -15.73
C GLY A 101 2.94 3.63 -14.53
N ILE A 102 4.11 3.02 -14.68
CA ILE A 102 4.87 2.36 -13.62
C ILE A 102 5.92 3.35 -13.10
N PRO A 103 6.09 3.51 -11.79
CA PRO A 103 7.18 4.34 -11.27
C PRO A 103 8.54 3.81 -11.76
N VAL A 104 9.33 4.68 -12.40
CA VAL A 104 10.67 4.36 -12.91
C VAL A 104 11.55 3.67 -11.87
N PRO A 105 11.61 4.12 -10.59
CA PRO A 105 12.38 3.41 -9.56
C PRO A 105 11.93 1.98 -9.29
N PHE A 106 10.62 1.76 -9.29
CA PHE A 106 10.08 0.42 -9.09
C PHE A 106 10.52 -0.50 -10.22
N PHE A 107 10.41 -0.04 -11.47
CA PHE A 107 10.77 -0.83 -12.64
C PHE A 107 12.28 -1.12 -12.70
N ALA A 108 13.11 -0.11 -12.40
CA ALA A 108 14.55 -0.29 -12.33
C ALA A 108 14.98 -1.29 -11.24
N ARG A 109 14.35 -1.24 -10.05
CA ARG A 109 14.61 -2.23 -8.98
C ARG A 109 14.17 -3.64 -9.36
N LEU A 110 13.07 -3.77 -10.09
CA LEU A 110 12.62 -5.05 -10.64
C LEU A 110 13.65 -5.62 -11.61
N LEU A 111 14.06 -4.87 -12.64
CA LEU A 111 15.05 -5.32 -13.63
C LEU A 111 16.42 -5.61 -13.00
N TRP A 112 16.81 -4.81 -12.01
CA TRP A 112 17.98 -5.13 -11.20
C TRP A 112 17.82 -6.48 -10.52
N GLN A 113 16.67 -6.74 -9.90
CA GLN A 113 16.40 -8.00 -9.22
C GLN A 113 16.36 -9.20 -10.16
N GLU A 114 15.87 -9.01 -11.38
CA GLU A 114 15.79 -10.06 -12.40
C GLU A 114 17.16 -10.46 -12.93
N SER A 115 17.95 -9.51 -13.44
CA SER A 115 19.18 -9.86 -14.16
C SER A 115 20.38 -8.95 -13.88
N ARG A 116 20.24 -7.99 -12.95
CA ARG A 116 21.22 -6.90 -12.77
C ARG A 116 21.45 -6.12 -14.08
N PHE A 117 20.37 -5.92 -14.85
CA PHE A 117 20.35 -5.26 -16.17
C PHE A 117 21.08 -6.00 -17.30
N LYS A 118 21.48 -7.26 -17.10
CA LYS A 118 22.10 -8.05 -18.15
C LYS A 118 21.05 -8.62 -19.10
N SER A 119 21.24 -8.41 -20.39
CA SER A 119 20.26 -8.80 -21.43
C SER A 119 20.46 -10.22 -21.96
N ASN A 120 21.58 -10.87 -21.65
CA ASN A 120 21.94 -12.21 -22.12
C ASN A 120 21.90 -13.28 -21.01
N GLU A 121 21.18 -13.02 -19.91
CA GLU A 121 21.08 -13.96 -18.78
C GLU A 121 19.97 -14.98 -19.00
N VAL A 122 20.24 -16.22 -18.57
CA VAL A 122 19.26 -17.31 -18.53
C VAL A 122 19.29 -17.94 -17.14
N SER A 123 18.15 -17.96 -16.45
CA SER A 123 18.08 -18.62 -15.14
C SER A 123 18.09 -20.14 -15.26
N HIS A 124 18.34 -20.82 -14.13
CA HIS A 124 18.24 -22.28 -14.03
C HIS A 124 16.83 -22.81 -14.38
N ALA A 125 15.78 -21.99 -14.21
CA ALA A 125 14.41 -22.34 -14.56
C ALA A 125 14.08 -22.01 -16.04
N GLY A 126 15.00 -21.37 -16.76
CA GLY A 126 14.83 -21.00 -18.17
C GLY A 126 14.23 -19.61 -18.39
N ALA A 127 14.22 -18.73 -17.39
CA ALA A 127 13.83 -17.33 -17.56
C ALA A 127 14.90 -16.56 -18.36
N GLN A 128 14.50 -15.67 -19.28
CA GLN A 128 15.38 -15.13 -20.31
C GLN A 128 15.46 -13.60 -20.31
N GLY A 129 16.68 -13.12 -20.50
CA GLY A 129 16.99 -11.73 -20.80
C GLY A 129 16.84 -10.76 -19.64
N VAL A 130 16.79 -9.46 -19.96
CA VAL A 130 16.88 -8.39 -18.94
C VAL A 130 15.72 -8.37 -17.95
N ALA A 131 14.56 -8.84 -18.39
CA ALA A 131 13.34 -8.86 -17.60
C ALA A 131 12.95 -10.29 -17.17
N GLN A 132 13.83 -11.27 -17.41
CA GLN A 132 13.67 -12.68 -17.05
C GLN A 132 12.30 -13.25 -17.39
N PHE A 133 11.87 -13.07 -18.65
CA PHE A 133 10.64 -13.69 -19.12
C PHE A 133 10.79 -15.21 -19.18
N MET A 134 9.81 -15.93 -18.61
CA MET A 134 9.64 -17.35 -18.93
C MET A 134 9.19 -17.48 -20.39
N PRO A 135 9.62 -18.52 -21.14
CA PRO A 135 9.27 -18.66 -22.56
C PRO A 135 7.77 -18.66 -22.85
N GLU A 136 6.97 -19.32 -22.00
CA GLU A 136 5.50 -19.31 -22.10
C GLU A 136 4.94 -17.90 -21.94
N THR A 137 5.43 -17.14 -20.95
CA THR A 137 5.00 -15.76 -20.71
C THR A 137 5.43 -14.83 -21.86
N ALA A 138 6.63 -15.00 -22.41
CA ALA A 138 7.08 -14.24 -23.58
C ALA A 138 6.11 -14.44 -24.77
N ALA A 139 5.70 -15.69 -25.02
CA ALA A 139 4.72 -16.00 -26.05
C ALA A 139 3.34 -15.38 -25.77
N GLU A 140 2.86 -15.45 -24.51
CA GLU A 140 1.58 -14.86 -24.10
C GLU A 140 1.53 -13.33 -24.30
N VAL A 141 2.65 -12.64 -24.07
CA VAL A 141 2.72 -11.17 -24.24
C VAL A 141 3.17 -10.75 -25.64
N GLY A 142 3.41 -11.70 -26.54
CA GLY A 142 3.86 -11.44 -27.91
C GLY A 142 5.29 -10.91 -28.03
N LEU A 143 6.16 -11.25 -27.06
CA LEU A 143 7.58 -10.93 -27.09
C LEU A 143 8.34 -12.03 -27.84
N ASP A 144 8.84 -11.69 -29.04
CA ASP A 144 9.55 -12.59 -29.94
C ASP A 144 11.00 -12.86 -29.50
N ASP A 145 11.68 -11.86 -28.96
CA ASP A 145 13.05 -11.97 -28.46
C ASP A 145 13.21 -11.36 -27.06
N PRO A 146 13.24 -12.19 -26.00
CA PRO A 146 13.49 -11.73 -24.63
C PRO A 146 14.91 -11.19 -24.38
N PHE A 147 15.88 -11.53 -25.24
CA PHE A 147 17.26 -11.09 -25.10
C PHE A 147 17.53 -9.71 -25.69
N ASP A 148 16.63 -9.19 -26.53
CA ASP A 148 16.67 -7.81 -27.01
C ASP A 148 16.05 -6.87 -25.95
N PRO A 149 16.85 -6.07 -25.23
CA PRO A 149 16.32 -5.18 -24.20
C PRO A 149 15.36 -4.12 -24.76
N MET A 150 15.53 -3.71 -26.03
CA MET A 150 14.66 -2.70 -26.65
C MET A 150 13.24 -3.22 -26.86
N LYS A 151 13.06 -4.54 -26.95
CA LYS A 151 11.76 -5.21 -26.99
C LYS A 151 11.29 -5.65 -25.62
N ALA A 152 12.19 -6.21 -24.81
CA ALA A 152 11.86 -6.78 -23.51
C ALA A 152 11.43 -5.71 -22.47
N LEU A 153 12.04 -4.52 -22.47
CA LEU A 153 11.68 -3.44 -21.55
C LEU A 153 10.22 -2.98 -21.69
N PRO A 154 9.73 -2.57 -22.89
CA PRO A 154 8.34 -2.18 -23.06
C PRO A 154 7.36 -3.34 -22.82
N ALA A 155 7.73 -4.58 -23.19
CA ALA A 155 6.92 -5.76 -22.91
C ALA A 155 6.77 -6.00 -21.39
N SER A 156 7.88 -5.92 -20.64
CA SER A 156 7.91 -6.10 -19.19
C SER A 156 7.09 -5.03 -18.46
N ALA A 157 7.25 -3.76 -18.83
CA ALA A 157 6.49 -2.66 -18.23
C ALA A 157 4.98 -2.79 -18.49
N LYS A 158 4.58 -3.17 -19.71
CA LYS A 158 3.17 -3.43 -20.06
C LYS A 158 2.61 -4.64 -19.30
N PHE A 159 3.39 -5.72 -19.20
CA PHE A 159 2.98 -6.90 -18.45
C PHE A 159 2.80 -6.58 -16.96
N LEU A 160 3.74 -5.85 -16.37
CA LEU A 160 3.64 -5.38 -15.00
C LEU A 160 2.42 -4.46 -14.79
N ARG A 161 2.11 -3.58 -15.75
CA ARG A 161 0.90 -2.78 -15.74
C ARG A 161 -0.36 -3.65 -15.75
N LYS A 162 -0.41 -4.67 -16.61
CA LYS A 162 -1.52 -5.63 -16.64
C LYS A 162 -1.68 -6.31 -15.27
N LEU A 163 -0.60 -6.79 -14.66
CA LEU A 163 -0.64 -7.41 -13.34
C LEU A 163 -1.11 -6.43 -12.27
N ARG A 164 -0.68 -5.18 -12.31
CA ARG A 164 -1.21 -4.13 -11.42
C ARG A 164 -2.70 -3.94 -11.63
N ASP A 165 -3.18 -3.94 -12.87
CA ASP A 165 -4.61 -3.77 -13.16
C ASP A 165 -5.43 -5.02 -12.77
N ASP A 166 -4.83 -6.22 -12.75
CA ASP A 166 -5.46 -7.45 -12.30
C ASP A 166 -5.58 -7.54 -10.77
N PHE A 167 -4.57 -7.06 -10.03
CA PHE A 167 -4.50 -7.21 -8.56
C PHE A 167 -4.74 -5.91 -7.77
N GLY A 168 -4.52 -4.76 -8.39
CA GLY A 168 -4.89 -3.43 -7.92
C GLY A 168 -3.73 -2.55 -7.43
N ASN A 169 -2.59 -3.14 -7.08
CA ASN A 169 -1.43 -2.42 -6.56
C ASN A 169 -0.09 -3.01 -7.01
N LEU A 170 0.98 -2.22 -6.88
CA LEU A 170 2.32 -2.58 -7.36
C LEU A 170 2.96 -3.74 -6.57
N GLY A 171 2.70 -3.88 -5.28
CA GLY A 171 3.26 -4.99 -4.50
C GLY A 171 2.72 -6.35 -4.93
N LEU A 172 1.41 -6.44 -5.16
CA LEU A 172 0.80 -7.66 -5.71
C LEU A 172 1.20 -7.89 -7.17
N ALA A 173 1.41 -6.82 -7.95
CA ALA A 173 1.96 -6.94 -9.30
C ALA A 173 3.38 -7.54 -9.29
N ALA A 174 4.28 -7.08 -8.43
CA ALA A 174 5.61 -7.68 -8.25
C ALA A 174 5.53 -9.14 -7.80
N ALA A 175 4.63 -9.46 -6.87
CA ALA A 175 4.43 -10.84 -6.43
C ALA A 175 3.99 -11.74 -7.59
N ALA A 176 3.06 -11.25 -8.43
CA ALA A 176 2.55 -11.99 -9.57
C ALA A 176 3.56 -12.10 -10.72
N TYR A 177 4.43 -11.10 -10.88
CA TYR A 177 5.50 -11.11 -11.85
C TYR A 177 6.48 -12.26 -11.57
N ASN A 178 6.93 -12.38 -10.31
CA ASN A 178 7.87 -13.43 -9.90
C ASN A 178 7.22 -14.83 -9.80
N ALA A 179 6.03 -14.93 -9.23
CA ALA A 179 5.45 -16.22 -8.83
C ALA A 179 4.35 -16.74 -9.76
N GLY A 180 3.96 -15.93 -10.74
CA GLY A 180 2.83 -16.15 -11.64
C GLY A 180 1.48 -15.71 -11.04
N PRO A 181 0.56 -15.13 -11.86
CA PRO A 181 -0.71 -14.60 -11.38
C PRO A 181 -1.61 -15.67 -10.74
N GLY A 182 -1.63 -16.89 -11.31
CA GLY A 182 -2.42 -18.00 -10.76
C GLY A 182 -1.99 -18.41 -9.34
N ARG A 183 -0.69 -18.28 -9.00
CA ARG A 183 -0.20 -18.55 -7.65
C ARG A 183 -0.65 -17.46 -6.68
N ILE A 184 -0.59 -16.19 -7.08
CA ILE A 184 -1.07 -15.07 -6.26
C ILE A 184 -2.56 -15.17 -6.01
N GLN A 185 -3.37 -15.55 -7.01
CA GLN A 185 -4.80 -15.81 -6.83
C GLN A 185 -5.05 -16.91 -5.77
N ARG A 186 -4.33 -18.04 -5.82
CA ARG A 186 -4.46 -19.10 -4.81
C ARG A 186 -4.02 -18.65 -3.42
N TRP A 187 -2.96 -17.86 -3.34
CA TRP A 187 -2.49 -17.29 -2.07
C TRP A 187 -3.53 -16.33 -1.46
N LEU A 188 -4.07 -15.39 -2.24
CA LEU A 188 -5.15 -14.50 -1.81
C LEU A 188 -6.41 -15.28 -1.39
N ALA A 189 -6.69 -16.39 -2.06
CA ALA A 189 -7.77 -17.32 -1.72
C ALA A 189 -7.46 -18.22 -0.50
N LYS A 190 -6.30 -18.06 0.16
CA LYS A 190 -5.80 -18.90 1.25
C LYS A 190 -5.77 -20.40 0.93
N GLN A 191 -5.55 -20.74 -0.33
CA GLN A 191 -5.43 -22.13 -0.82
C GLN A 191 -3.97 -22.61 -0.85
N SER A 192 -3.01 -21.69 -0.86
CA SER A 192 -1.58 -21.97 -0.79
C SER A 192 -0.86 -20.88 -0.02
N GLU A 193 0.33 -21.19 0.49
CA GLU A 193 1.24 -20.19 1.04
C GLU A 193 2.01 -19.46 -0.08
N LEU A 194 2.44 -18.24 0.20
CA LEU A 194 3.33 -17.49 -0.69
C LEU A 194 4.78 -17.97 -0.49
N PRO A 195 5.51 -18.38 -1.54
CA PRO A 195 6.89 -18.82 -1.42
C PRO A 195 7.78 -17.77 -0.75
N ARG A 196 8.74 -18.23 0.05
CA ARG A 196 9.74 -17.35 0.70
C ARG A 196 10.49 -16.49 -0.32
N GLU A 197 10.85 -17.08 -1.46
CA GLU A 197 11.47 -16.36 -2.58
C GLU A 197 10.64 -15.15 -3.02
N THR A 198 9.35 -15.34 -3.29
CA THR A 198 8.45 -14.25 -3.70
C THR A 198 8.26 -13.20 -2.61
N ARG A 199 8.19 -13.60 -1.33
CA ARG A 199 8.13 -12.65 -0.21
C ARG A 199 9.38 -11.78 -0.15
N ASP A 200 10.54 -12.40 -0.35
CA ASP A 200 11.83 -11.70 -0.38
C ASP A 200 11.91 -10.77 -1.59
N TYR A 201 11.46 -11.24 -2.76
CA TYR A 201 11.39 -10.47 -4.00
C TYR A 201 10.57 -9.18 -3.83
N VAL A 202 9.33 -9.28 -3.34
CA VAL A 202 8.46 -8.09 -3.11
C VAL A 202 9.11 -7.12 -2.13
N ARG A 203 9.72 -7.62 -1.06
CA ARG A 203 10.41 -6.81 -0.06
C ARG A 203 11.66 -6.13 -0.62
N ILE A 204 12.41 -6.79 -1.50
CA ILE A 204 13.58 -6.20 -2.17
C ILE A 204 13.15 -5.05 -3.07
N ILE A 205 12.09 -5.23 -3.87
CA ILE A 205 11.63 -4.20 -4.80
C ILE A 205 10.99 -3.04 -4.05
N THR A 206 10.06 -3.33 -3.15
CA THR A 206 9.19 -2.30 -2.54
C THR A 206 9.70 -1.77 -1.21
N GLY A 207 10.48 -2.56 -0.47
CA GLY A 207 10.79 -2.30 0.95
C GLY A 207 9.71 -2.80 1.93
N THR A 208 8.60 -3.33 1.43
CA THR A 208 7.42 -3.71 2.23
C THR A 208 7.13 -5.21 2.09
N LYS A 209 6.53 -5.85 3.11
CA LYS A 209 6.20 -7.27 3.02
C LYS A 209 5.03 -7.48 2.07
N ALA A 210 5.00 -8.62 1.37
CA ALA A 210 3.91 -8.96 0.46
C ALA A 210 2.53 -8.95 1.13
N GLU A 211 2.44 -9.36 2.40
CA GLU A 211 1.20 -9.40 3.16
C GLU A 211 0.59 -8.01 3.38
N ASP A 212 1.42 -7.00 3.65
CA ASP A 212 0.97 -5.64 3.93
C ASP A 212 0.22 -5.04 2.71
N TRP A 213 0.53 -5.51 1.50
CA TRP A 213 -0.15 -5.15 0.24
C TRP A 213 -1.53 -5.80 0.04
N THR A 214 -1.91 -6.73 0.92
CA THR A 214 -3.26 -7.32 0.99
C THR A 214 -4.11 -6.70 2.09
N GLU A 215 -3.48 -6.02 3.04
CA GLU A 215 -4.14 -5.35 4.13
C GLU A 215 -4.71 -4.00 3.66
N ARG A 216 -5.85 -3.57 4.21
CA ARG A 216 -6.54 -2.33 3.81
C ARG A 216 -5.83 -1.09 4.36
N SER A 217 -4.61 -0.84 3.92
CA SER A 217 -3.97 0.47 4.00
C SER A 217 -4.32 1.25 2.73
N GLU A 218 -4.55 2.56 2.82
CA GLU A 218 -4.90 3.37 1.64
C GLU A 218 -3.67 3.68 0.77
N ALA A 219 -2.49 3.78 1.39
CA ALA A 219 -1.22 3.98 0.71
C ALA A 219 -0.06 3.36 1.51
N ILE A 220 0.95 2.88 0.79
CA ILE A 220 2.19 2.34 1.34
C ILE A 220 3.37 3.11 0.76
N ALA A 221 4.36 3.39 1.59
CA ALA A 221 5.64 3.92 1.15
C ALA A 221 6.47 2.82 0.48
N ILE A 222 6.87 3.04 -0.77
CA ILE A 222 7.83 2.21 -1.48
C ILE A 222 9.19 2.89 -1.55
N ARG A 223 10.23 2.07 -1.58
CA ARG A 223 11.59 2.52 -1.85
C ARG A 223 11.72 2.99 -3.29
N ILE A 224 12.26 4.19 -3.47
CA ILE A 224 12.58 4.76 -4.78
C ILE A 224 14.06 5.00 -4.99
N ASP A 225 14.91 4.60 -4.04
CA ASP A 225 16.35 4.58 -4.23
C ASP A 225 16.74 3.52 -5.28
N LEU A 226 17.66 3.88 -6.18
CA LEU A 226 18.22 2.92 -7.12
C LEU A 226 19.26 2.03 -6.41
N PRO A 227 19.37 0.72 -6.72
CA PRO A 227 20.43 -0.12 -6.20
C PRO A 227 21.81 0.44 -6.53
N ARG A 228 22.78 0.29 -5.61
CA ARG A 228 24.19 0.64 -5.88
C ARG A 228 24.64 -0.15 -7.12
N GLU A 229 25.38 0.51 -8.02
CA GLU A 229 25.92 -0.04 -9.28
C GLU A 229 24.92 -0.22 -10.44
N ALA A 230 23.66 0.22 -10.28
CA ALA A 230 22.75 0.28 -11.42
C ALA A 230 23.24 1.32 -12.47
N PRO A 231 23.26 0.97 -13.78
CA PRO A 231 23.84 1.79 -14.84
C PRO A 231 23.01 3.05 -15.18
N CYS A 232 21.81 3.17 -14.61
CA CYS A 232 20.84 4.22 -14.92
C CYS A 232 20.74 5.32 -13.85
N GLU A 233 21.88 5.69 -13.26
CA GLU A 233 21.95 6.82 -12.31
C GLU A 233 21.43 8.11 -12.97
N GLY A 234 20.49 8.81 -12.33
CA GLY A 234 19.89 10.05 -12.85
C GLY A 234 18.67 9.89 -13.78
N VAL A 235 18.23 8.67 -14.11
CA VAL A 235 17.00 8.46 -14.88
C VAL A 235 15.76 8.75 -14.02
N GLY A 236 14.87 9.68 -14.42
CA GLY A 236 13.56 9.86 -13.78
C GLY A 236 13.59 10.25 -12.29
N SER A 237 14.50 11.16 -11.90
CA SER A 237 14.73 11.58 -10.50
C SER A 237 15.31 10.50 -9.58
N LEU A 238 15.89 9.44 -10.13
CA LEU A 238 16.57 8.39 -9.37
C LEU A 238 17.84 8.93 -8.70
N SER A 239 17.70 9.33 -7.45
CA SER A 239 18.82 9.71 -6.57
C SER A 239 19.32 8.48 -5.80
N LYS A 240 20.61 8.46 -5.44
CA LYS A 240 21.16 7.51 -4.45
C LYS A 240 20.72 7.85 -3.02
N ALA A 241 20.00 8.95 -2.81
CA ALA A 241 19.44 9.28 -1.51
C ALA A 241 18.33 8.28 -1.18
N ARG A 242 18.18 7.97 0.11
CA ARG A 242 17.15 7.06 0.59
C ARG A 242 15.80 7.76 0.56
N ASP A 243 15.20 7.78 -0.61
CA ASP A 243 13.90 8.41 -0.84
C ASP A 243 12.79 7.35 -0.85
N VAL A 244 11.58 7.77 -0.45
CA VAL A 244 10.37 6.93 -0.47
C VAL A 244 9.26 7.62 -1.25
N ALA A 245 8.49 6.84 -2.02
CA ALA A 245 7.28 7.32 -2.69
C ALA A 245 6.05 6.65 -2.10
N TRP A 246 4.99 7.42 -1.90
CA TRP A 246 3.70 6.89 -1.46
C TRP A 246 2.91 6.40 -2.68
N VAL A 247 2.52 5.13 -2.66
CA VAL A 247 1.73 4.52 -3.73
C VAL A 247 0.40 4.04 -3.14
N PRO A 248 -0.74 4.31 -3.82
CA PRO A 248 -2.03 3.84 -3.36
C PRO A 248 -2.09 2.31 -3.35
N VAL A 249 -2.73 1.76 -2.31
CA VAL A 249 -3.00 0.33 -2.19
C VAL A 249 -4.49 0.13 -2.38
N ASN A 250 -4.85 -0.21 -3.62
CA ASN A 250 -6.19 -0.62 -3.96
C ASN A 250 -6.17 -2.10 -4.34
N LEU A 251 -7.25 -2.81 -4.04
CA LEU A 251 -7.47 -4.16 -4.53
C LEU A 251 -8.56 -4.13 -5.58
N THR A 252 -8.39 -4.90 -6.64
CA THR A 252 -9.45 -5.06 -7.65
C THR A 252 -10.62 -5.82 -7.07
N SER A 253 -11.80 -5.68 -7.69
CA SER A 253 -12.98 -6.48 -7.34
C SER A 253 -12.69 -7.99 -7.39
N SER A 254 -11.88 -8.41 -8.36
CA SER A 254 -11.42 -9.81 -8.51
C SER A 254 -10.54 -10.24 -7.35
N ALA A 255 -9.52 -9.45 -6.98
CA ALA A 255 -8.66 -9.73 -5.82
C ALA A 255 -9.46 -9.80 -4.52
N ILE A 256 -10.40 -8.86 -4.32
CA ILE A 256 -11.31 -8.84 -3.17
C ILE A 256 -12.19 -10.09 -3.14
N ALA A 257 -12.68 -10.56 -4.30
CA ALA A 257 -13.50 -11.76 -4.38
C ALA A 257 -12.74 -13.02 -3.91
N PHE A 258 -11.46 -13.16 -4.25
CA PHE A 258 -10.62 -14.26 -3.77
C PHE A 258 -10.50 -14.23 -2.24
N ILE A 259 -10.20 -13.06 -1.68
CA ILE A 259 -10.04 -12.88 -0.22
C ILE A 259 -11.37 -13.18 0.51
N ARG A 260 -12.48 -12.59 0.06
CA ARG A 260 -13.81 -12.81 0.66
C ARG A 260 -14.23 -14.28 0.63
N LYS A 261 -13.97 -14.97 -0.48
CA LYS A 261 -14.26 -16.41 -0.60
C LYS A 261 -13.45 -17.21 0.43
N ALA A 262 -12.19 -16.86 0.65
CA ALA A 262 -11.35 -17.49 1.67
C ALA A 262 -11.89 -17.26 3.09
N GLU A 263 -12.30 -16.03 3.41
CA GLU A 263 -12.90 -15.69 4.71
C GLU A 263 -14.19 -16.48 4.97
N GLN A 264 -15.07 -16.57 3.96
CA GLN A 264 -16.30 -17.36 4.05
C GLN A 264 -16.02 -18.85 4.28
N LEU A 265 -15.02 -19.41 3.59
CA LEU A 265 -14.61 -20.80 3.78
C LEU A 265 -14.03 -21.02 5.18
N ALA A 266 -13.18 -20.12 5.67
CA ALA A 266 -12.62 -20.19 7.01
C ALA A 266 -13.71 -20.12 8.10
N ALA A 267 -14.71 -19.24 7.93
CA ALA A 267 -15.86 -19.14 8.81
C ALA A 267 -16.66 -20.46 8.85
N ARG A 268 -16.98 -21.03 7.67
CA ARG A 268 -17.66 -22.33 7.56
C ARG A 268 -16.88 -23.48 8.20
N LEU A 269 -15.56 -23.52 8.02
CA LEU A 269 -14.70 -24.53 8.65
C LEU A 269 -14.69 -24.39 10.18
N THR A 270 -14.68 -23.16 10.68
CA THR A 270 -14.75 -22.87 12.12
C THR A 270 -16.08 -23.30 12.71
N GLU A 271 -17.18 -22.99 12.03
CA GLU A 271 -18.53 -23.43 12.40
C GLU A 271 -18.62 -24.97 12.42
N ASN A 272 -18.13 -25.63 11.38
CA ASN A 272 -18.11 -27.09 11.31
C ASN A 272 -17.27 -27.73 12.42
N ARG A 273 -16.12 -27.14 12.78
CA ARG A 273 -15.31 -27.59 13.92
C ARG A 273 -16.05 -27.39 15.24
N ALA A 274 -16.73 -26.25 15.44
CA ALA A 274 -17.53 -25.98 16.64
C ALA A 274 -18.70 -26.97 16.76
N ARG A 275 -19.45 -27.20 15.66
CA ARG A 275 -20.53 -28.20 15.59
C ARG A 275 -20.03 -29.61 15.94
N LYS A 276 -18.89 -30.03 15.39
CA LYS A 276 -18.27 -31.32 15.72
C LYS A 276 -17.90 -31.42 17.20
N ARG A 277 -17.27 -30.39 17.77
CA ARG A 277 -16.92 -30.34 19.20
C ARG A 277 -18.15 -30.42 20.10
N PHE A 278 -19.19 -29.66 19.78
CA PHE A 278 -20.45 -29.67 20.52
C PHE A 278 -21.12 -31.05 20.47
N ALA A 279 -21.19 -31.69 19.30
CA ALA A 279 -21.72 -33.04 19.15
C ALA A 279 -20.93 -34.08 19.99
N THR A 280 -19.60 -33.94 20.04
CA THR A 280 -18.76 -34.79 20.91
C THR A 280 -19.07 -34.59 22.40
N LEU A 281 -19.26 -33.35 22.85
CA LEU A 281 -19.62 -33.05 24.24
C LEU A 281 -21.01 -33.62 24.61
N LEU A 282 -22.01 -33.48 23.73
CA LEU A 282 -23.33 -34.08 23.93
C LEU A 282 -23.25 -35.61 24.09
N ARG A 283 -22.47 -36.29 23.21
CA ARG A 283 -22.27 -37.74 23.30
C ARG A 283 -21.57 -38.15 24.60
N LYS A 284 -20.54 -37.42 25.03
CA LYS A 284 -19.83 -37.67 26.30
C LYS A 284 -20.77 -37.49 27.50
N ASN A 285 -21.55 -36.41 27.53
CA ASN A 285 -22.50 -36.15 28.61
C ASN A 285 -23.63 -37.19 28.67
N ALA A 286 -24.14 -37.62 27.52
CA ALA A 286 -25.14 -38.70 27.44
C ALA A 286 -24.57 -40.03 27.96
N SER A 287 -23.34 -40.38 27.59
CA SER A 287 -22.64 -41.57 28.10
C SER A 287 -22.41 -41.50 29.62
N ALA A 288 -21.98 -40.34 30.13
CA ALA A 288 -21.78 -40.12 31.56
C ALA A 288 -23.09 -40.25 32.36
N HIS A 289 -24.19 -39.67 31.86
CA HIS A 289 -25.51 -39.85 32.45
C HIS A 289 -25.99 -41.30 32.40
N GLY A 290 -25.75 -42.01 31.28
CA GLY A 290 -26.05 -43.43 31.18
C GLY A 290 -25.29 -44.28 32.21
N LYS A 291 -23.99 -44.02 32.37
CA LYS A 291 -23.15 -44.68 33.40
C LYS A 291 -23.60 -44.34 34.82
N ALA A 292 -23.92 -43.07 35.09
CA ALA A 292 -24.42 -42.67 36.41
C ALA A 292 -25.75 -43.35 36.74
N ARG A 293 -26.69 -43.40 35.78
CA ARG A 293 -27.97 -44.11 35.95
C ARG A 293 -27.76 -45.61 36.15
N SER A 294 -26.85 -46.26 35.42
CA SER A 294 -26.59 -47.69 35.63
C SER A 294 -25.94 -47.98 36.98
N MET A 295 -25.03 -47.13 37.46
CA MET A 295 -24.44 -47.25 38.80
C MET A 295 -25.47 -47.06 39.91
N ILE A 296 -26.39 -46.10 39.77
CA ILE A 296 -27.49 -45.88 40.72
C ILE A 296 -28.42 -47.10 40.71
N ALA A 297 -28.81 -47.61 39.54
CA ALA A 297 -29.64 -48.80 39.41
C ALA A 297 -28.98 -50.04 40.03
N ALA A 298 -27.68 -50.25 39.79
CA ALA A 298 -26.92 -51.35 40.38
C ALA A 298 -26.84 -51.26 41.91
N ARG A 299 -26.62 -50.06 42.47
CA ARG A 299 -26.65 -49.85 43.93
C ARG A 299 -28.04 -50.06 44.54
N ALA A 300 -29.10 -49.63 43.85
CA ALA A 300 -30.48 -49.84 44.29
C ALA A 300 -30.84 -51.33 44.29
N ALA A 301 -30.47 -52.07 43.24
CA ALA A 301 -30.67 -53.52 43.16
C ALA A 301 -29.89 -54.27 44.24
N GLY A 302 -28.63 -53.90 44.49
CA GLY A 302 -27.81 -54.49 45.56
C GLY A 302 -28.35 -54.23 46.97
N LYS A 303 -28.90 -53.03 47.22
CA LYS A 303 -29.61 -52.74 48.48
C LYS A 303 -30.89 -53.55 48.61
N SER A 304 -31.68 -53.69 47.54
CA SER A 304 -32.90 -54.51 47.55
C SER A 304 -32.61 -55.99 47.83
N ALA A 305 -31.51 -56.53 47.29
CA ALA A 305 -31.06 -57.89 47.56
C ALA A 305 -30.63 -58.08 49.03
N LYS A 306 -29.87 -57.14 49.61
CA LYS A 306 -29.51 -57.16 51.04
C LYS A 306 -30.73 -57.04 51.96
N THR A 307 -31.69 -56.18 51.62
CA THR A 307 -32.91 -55.98 52.44
C THR A 307 -33.80 -57.24 52.40
N ARG A 308 -33.83 -57.95 51.27
CA ARG A 308 -34.54 -59.23 51.11
C ARG A 308 -33.87 -60.36 51.90
N ALA A 309 -32.54 -60.40 51.95
CA ALA A 309 -31.78 -61.36 52.75
C ALA A 309 -31.98 -61.17 54.27
N VAL A 310 -31.99 -59.92 54.75
CA VAL A 310 -32.25 -59.61 56.16
C VAL A 310 -33.68 -60.00 56.56
N ARG A 311 -34.67 -59.78 55.69
CA ARG A 311 -36.07 -60.13 55.95
C ARG A 311 -36.33 -61.65 55.92
N PHE A 312 -35.50 -62.43 55.22
CA PHE A 312 -35.54 -63.89 55.24
C PHE A 312 -34.90 -64.45 56.53
N ALA A 313 -33.75 -63.90 56.95
CA ALA A 313 -33.08 -64.31 58.18
C ALA A 313 -33.85 -63.96 59.48
N SER A 314 -34.73 -62.95 59.46
CA SER A 314 -35.63 -62.65 60.60
C SER A 314 -36.85 -63.58 60.70
N ARG A 315 -37.09 -64.44 59.70
CA ARG A 315 -38.23 -65.37 59.66
C ARG A 315 -37.88 -66.80 60.12
N GLU A 316 -36.60 -67.07 60.39
CA GLU A 316 -36.07 -68.39 60.79
C GLU A 316 -35.58 -68.46 62.25
N ARG A 317 -36.08 -67.60 63.16
CA ARG A 317 -35.88 -67.86 64.61
C ARG A 317 -37.03 -68.75 65.13
N PRO A 318 -36.75 -70.00 65.56
CA PRO A 318 -37.76 -70.84 66.19
C PRO A 318 -37.96 -70.37 67.64
N SER A 319 -39.22 -70.39 68.08
CA SER A 319 -39.61 -70.37 69.49
C SER A 319 -39.80 -71.82 69.91
N GLY A 320 -39.14 -72.24 71.00
CA GLY A 320 -39.32 -73.57 71.61
C GLY A 320 -38.20 -74.53 71.32
#